data_AF-A0A1F5AFT6-F1
#
_entry.id   AF-A0A1F5AFT6-F1
#
_cell.length_a   1.000
_cell.length_b   1.000
_cell.length_c   1.000
_cell.angle_alpha   90.00
_cell.angle_beta   90.00
_cell.angle_gamma   90.00
#
_symmetry.space_group_name_H-M   'P 1'
#
loop_
_entity.id
_entity.type
_entity.pdbx_description
1 polymer ?
#
loop_
_entity_poly.entity_id
_entity_poly.type
_entity_poly.pdbx_seq_one_letter_code
_entity_poly.pdbx_strand_id
1 'polypeptide(L)'
;MSKPLRILIIFLVVDAVALGVYFGVKALSSGRGGDPVKDAAWTTMDAYYQPATELEQFVKTDYEEKELLPLQFRNHGRNAAVLKRFRGSKLVGGGASVLEMQFKGLEDWAVVDIWIKGEGNREIRRTILYVLAGGEWKAGDSGRLAD
;
A
#
# COMPACT_ATOMS: atom_id res chain seq x y z
N MET A 1 -15.28 -12.11 -44.08
CA MET A 1 -14.25 -11.59 -43.15
C MET A 1 -13.22 -12.69 -42.94
N SER A 2 -11.94 -12.45 -43.25
CA SER A 2 -10.92 -13.50 -43.16
C SER A 2 -10.61 -13.81 -41.69
N LYS A 3 -10.40 -15.10 -41.37
CA LYS A 3 -10.02 -15.57 -40.02
C LYS A 3 -8.86 -14.76 -39.39
N PRO A 4 -7.78 -14.38 -40.10
CA PRO A 4 -6.71 -13.57 -39.52
C PRO A 4 -7.18 -12.15 -39.13
N LEU A 5 -8.07 -11.53 -39.89
CA LEU A 5 -8.57 -10.19 -39.60
C LEU A 5 -9.42 -10.14 -38.32
N ARG A 6 -10.19 -11.20 -38.03
CA ARG A 6 -10.95 -11.33 -36.78
C ARG A 6 -10.04 -11.43 -35.55
N ILE A 7 -8.94 -12.17 -35.65
CA ILE A 7 -7.99 -12.36 -34.55
C ILE A 7 -7.28 -11.04 -34.21
N LEU A 8 -6.86 -10.28 -35.23
CA LEU A 8 -6.24 -8.97 -35.05
C LEU A 8 -7.18 -7.98 -34.33
N ILE A 9 -8.47 -7.97 -34.71
CA ILE A 9 -9.46 -7.08 -34.10
C ILE A 9 -9.73 -7.47 -32.65
N ILE A 10 -9.78 -8.76 -32.32
CA ILE A 10 -9.95 -9.21 -30.93
C ILE A 10 -8.78 -8.73 -30.07
N PHE A 11 -7.53 -8.87 -30.55
CA PHE A 11 -6.37 -8.37 -29.82
C PHE A 11 -6.43 -6.85 -29.61
N LEU A 12 -6.79 -6.10 -30.64
CA LEU A 12 -6.86 -4.64 -30.56
C LEU A 12 -7.97 -4.16 -29.62
N VAL A 13 -9.11 -4.85 -29.56
CA VAL A 13 -10.19 -4.57 -28.61
C VAL A 13 -9.78 -4.90 -27.19
N VAL A 14 -9.11 -6.05 -26.96
CA VAL A 14 -8.62 -6.42 -25.62
C VAL A 14 -7.59 -5.40 -25.12
N ASP A 15 -6.67 -4.97 -25.98
CA ASP A 15 -5.63 -4.01 -25.63
C ASP A 15 -6.20 -2.61 -25.36
N ALA A 16 -7.18 -2.17 -26.18
CA ALA A 16 -7.92 -0.94 -25.95
C ALA A 16 -8.76 -0.97 -24.66
N VAL A 17 -9.33 -2.13 -24.30
CA VAL A 17 -10.06 -2.32 -23.04
C VAL A 17 -9.08 -2.30 -21.85
N ALA A 18 -7.93 -2.95 -21.96
CA ALA A 18 -6.90 -2.94 -20.92
C ALA A 18 -6.38 -1.50 -20.66
N LEU A 19 -6.11 -0.75 -21.74
CA LEU A 19 -5.71 0.66 -21.64
C LEU A 19 -6.87 1.54 -21.13
N GLY A 20 -8.10 1.30 -21.56
CA GLY A 20 -9.29 2.03 -21.11
C GLY A 20 -9.59 1.83 -19.62
N VAL A 21 -9.38 0.62 -19.09
CA VAL A 21 -9.51 0.34 -17.66
C VAL A 21 -8.37 1.01 -16.88
N TYR A 22 -7.13 0.93 -17.36
CA TYR A 22 -5.98 1.55 -16.69
C TYR A 22 -6.09 3.09 -16.63
N PHE A 23 -6.49 3.74 -17.73
CA PHE A 23 -6.70 5.19 -17.78
C PHE A 23 -8.02 5.64 -17.15
N GLY A 24 -9.07 4.81 -17.18
CA GLY A 24 -10.35 5.11 -16.52
C GLY A 24 -10.21 5.16 -14.99
N VAL A 25 -9.44 4.25 -14.40
CA VAL A 25 -9.11 4.27 -12.97
C VAL A 25 -8.24 5.48 -12.61
N LYS A 26 -7.29 5.86 -13.49
CA LYS A 26 -6.39 7.00 -13.26
C LYS A 26 -7.05 8.38 -13.47
N ALA A 27 -8.08 8.47 -14.32
CA ALA A 27 -8.82 9.71 -14.55
C ALA A 27 -9.88 9.99 -13.47
N LEU A 28 -10.37 8.95 -12.78
CA LEU A 28 -11.27 9.10 -11.62
C LEU A 28 -10.55 9.55 -10.35
N SER A 29 -9.21 9.51 -10.30
CA SER A 29 -8.43 9.98 -9.15
C SER A 29 -8.08 11.47 -9.19
N SER A 30 -8.34 12.17 -10.31
CA SER A 30 -8.05 13.60 -10.44
C SER A 30 -9.33 14.44 -10.30
N GLY A 31 -9.81 14.61 -9.08
CA GLY A 31 -10.85 15.62 -8.80
C GLY A 31 -11.93 15.19 -7.83
N ARG A 32 -11.58 14.80 -6.62
CA ARG A 32 -12.50 14.88 -5.48
C ARG A 32 -11.68 15.09 -4.23
N GLY A 33 -12.04 16.06 -3.40
CA GLY A 33 -11.54 16.17 -2.02
C GLY A 33 -12.05 14.97 -1.22
N GLY A 34 -11.51 13.80 -1.52
CA GLY A 34 -11.75 12.54 -0.85
C GLY A 34 -10.94 12.47 0.44
N ASP A 35 -11.43 11.67 1.37
CA ASP A 35 -10.70 11.37 2.59
C ASP A 35 -9.45 10.55 2.22
N PRO A 36 -8.23 11.08 2.42
CA PRO A 36 -6.99 10.44 1.95
C PRO A 36 -6.74 9.06 2.57
N VAL A 37 -7.46 8.71 3.63
CA VAL A 37 -7.43 7.39 4.29
C VAL A 37 -8.34 6.36 3.59
N LYS A 38 -9.35 6.82 2.84
CA LYS A 38 -10.33 5.96 2.15
C LYS A 38 -9.97 5.66 0.70
N ASP A 39 -8.99 6.37 0.14
CA ASP A 39 -8.62 6.25 -1.28
C ASP A 39 -7.82 4.96 -1.57
N ALA A 40 -7.18 4.35 -0.56
CA ALA A 40 -6.45 3.09 -0.72
C ALA A 40 -7.33 1.86 -0.42
N ALA A 41 -7.41 0.94 -1.39
CA ALA A 41 -8.17 -0.30 -1.25
C ALA A 41 -7.46 -1.32 -0.33
N TRP A 42 -8.25 -2.07 0.46
CA TRP A 42 -7.73 -3.24 1.14
C TRP A 42 -7.43 -4.35 0.13
N THR A 43 -6.26 -4.95 0.25
CA THR A 43 -5.82 -6.08 -0.56
C THR A 43 -5.46 -7.24 0.36
N THR A 44 -5.77 -8.47 -0.07
CA THR A 44 -5.35 -9.66 0.67
C THR A 44 -3.92 -10.02 0.27
N MET A 45 -3.03 -10.06 1.25
CA MET A 45 -1.67 -10.55 1.11
C MET A 45 -1.62 -11.96 1.69
N ASP A 46 -1.52 -12.96 0.81
CA ASP A 46 -1.39 -14.38 1.14
C ASP A 46 -0.08 -14.94 0.55
N ALA A 47 0.10 -16.27 0.61
CA ALA A 47 1.30 -16.92 0.09
C ALA A 47 1.53 -16.72 -1.42
N TYR A 48 0.45 -16.49 -2.19
CA TYR A 48 0.48 -16.35 -3.65
C TYR A 48 0.51 -14.89 -4.11
N TYR A 49 0.32 -13.95 -3.19
CA TYR A 49 0.41 -12.53 -3.45
C TYR A 49 1.72 -12.18 -4.16
N GLN A 50 1.61 -11.47 -5.28
CA GLN A 50 2.73 -11.00 -6.09
C GLN A 50 3.01 -9.54 -5.72
N PRO A 51 4.10 -9.25 -4.98
CA PRO A 51 4.43 -7.88 -4.61
C PRO A 51 4.74 -7.02 -5.84
N ALA A 52 4.15 -5.83 -5.90
CA ALA A 52 4.41 -4.86 -6.96
C ALA A 52 5.57 -3.91 -6.60
N THR A 53 5.95 -3.82 -5.33
CA THR A 53 6.99 -2.93 -4.82
C THR A 53 7.93 -3.63 -3.85
N GLU A 54 9.13 -3.09 -3.66
CA GLU A 54 10.10 -3.59 -2.68
C GLU A 54 9.55 -3.55 -1.24
N LEU A 55 8.76 -2.53 -0.91
CA LEU A 55 8.07 -2.45 0.37
C LEU A 55 7.07 -3.60 0.54
N GLU A 56 6.26 -3.88 -0.47
CA GLU A 56 5.31 -5.00 -0.41
C GLU A 56 6.03 -6.34 -0.31
N GLN A 57 7.17 -6.50 -0.99
CA GLN A 57 7.99 -7.70 -0.87
C GLN A 57 8.53 -7.83 0.55
N PHE A 58 9.06 -6.75 1.12
CA PHE A 58 9.54 -6.71 2.49
C PHE A 58 8.42 -7.08 3.49
N VAL A 59 7.23 -6.48 3.35
CA VAL A 59 6.09 -6.77 4.22
C VAL A 59 5.63 -8.22 4.07
N LYS A 60 5.52 -8.74 2.84
CA LYS A 60 5.16 -10.14 2.62
C LYS A 60 6.16 -11.06 3.32
N THR A 61 7.46 -10.88 3.08
CA THR A 61 8.51 -11.70 3.68
C THR A 61 8.46 -11.63 5.21
N ASP A 62 8.38 -10.45 5.82
CA ASP A 62 8.35 -10.27 7.28
C ASP A 62 7.17 -10.98 7.96
N TYR A 63 6.01 -11.00 7.30
CA TYR A 63 4.82 -11.66 7.82
C TYR A 63 4.72 -13.14 7.49
N GLU A 64 5.32 -13.57 6.39
CA GLU A 64 5.48 -14.98 6.02
C GLU A 64 6.41 -15.68 7.01
N GLU A 65 7.56 -15.07 7.33
CA GLU A 65 8.51 -15.58 8.34
C GLU A 65 7.91 -15.67 9.75
N LYS A 66 6.92 -14.83 10.05
CA LYS A 66 6.18 -14.84 11.32
C LYS A 66 4.98 -15.78 11.32
N GLU A 67 4.71 -16.47 10.20
CA GLU A 67 3.54 -17.34 10.02
C GLU A 67 2.21 -16.58 10.26
N LEU A 68 2.16 -15.30 9.90
CA LEU A 68 1.02 -14.40 10.11
C LEU A 68 0.22 -14.09 8.83
N LEU A 69 0.53 -14.79 7.74
CA LEU A 69 -0.29 -14.77 6.52
C LEU A 69 -1.49 -15.73 6.64
N PRO A 70 -2.64 -15.43 6.00
CA PRO A 70 -2.91 -14.25 5.19
C PRO A 70 -3.29 -13.02 6.03
N LEU A 71 -3.00 -11.83 5.52
CA LEU A 71 -3.40 -10.56 6.12
C LEU A 71 -4.10 -9.64 5.11
N GLN A 72 -4.88 -8.70 5.63
CA GLN A 72 -5.38 -7.56 4.85
C GLN A 72 -4.38 -6.42 4.96
N PHE A 73 -4.02 -5.85 3.82
CA PHE A 73 -3.00 -4.83 3.68
C PHE A 73 -3.56 -3.64 2.90
N ARG A 74 -3.21 -2.44 3.32
CA ARG A 74 -3.55 -1.20 2.61
C ARG A 74 -2.36 -0.26 2.66
N ASN A 75 -1.78 0.01 1.50
CA ASN A 75 -0.64 0.91 1.35
C ASN A 75 -1.13 2.34 1.04
N HIS A 76 -0.87 3.27 1.95
CA HIS A 76 -1.13 4.70 1.72
C HIS A 76 0.07 5.41 1.08
N GLY A 77 1.21 4.73 0.96
CA GLY A 77 2.45 5.26 0.40
C GLY A 77 2.94 6.51 1.12
N ARG A 78 3.55 7.42 0.35
CA ARG A 78 4.04 8.73 0.79
C ARG A 78 2.93 9.79 0.93
N ASN A 79 1.77 9.42 1.43
CA ASN A 79 0.67 10.36 1.58
C ASN A 79 0.88 11.25 2.84
N ALA A 80 1.30 12.50 2.62
CA ALA A 80 1.55 13.44 3.70
C ALA A 80 0.32 13.75 4.56
N ALA A 81 -0.89 13.68 3.99
CA ALA A 81 -2.12 13.88 4.76
C ALA A 81 -2.39 12.69 5.71
N VAL A 82 -2.12 11.46 5.26
CA VAL A 82 -2.19 10.26 6.09
C VAL A 82 -1.11 10.29 7.18
N LEU A 83 0.11 10.68 6.84
CA LEU A 83 1.21 10.81 7.81
C LEU A 83 0.87 11.82 8.93
N LYS A 84 0.27 12.97 8.60
CA LYS A 84 -0.20 13.95 9.60
C LYS A 84 -1.27 13.38 10.54
N ARG A 85 -2.02 12.37 10.13
CA ARG A 85 -3.01 11.66 10.96
C ARG A 85 -2.43 10.46 11.69
N PHE A 86 -1.22 10.01 11.34
CA PHE A 86 -0.56 8.91 12.03
C PHE A 86 -0.27 9.28 13.49
N ARG A 87 -0.62 8.36 14.39
CA ARG A 87 -0.40 8.47 15.84
C ARG A 87 0.27 7.18 16.29
N GLY A 88 1.60 7.17 16.21
CA GLY A 88 2.45 6.08 16.64
C GLY A 88 3.06 6.31 18.02
N SER A 89 3.87 5.34 18.45
CA SER A 89 4.52 5.36 19.76
C SER A 89 5.66 6.39 19.84
N LYS A 90 6.32 6.66 18.70
CA LYS A 90 7.47 7.57 18.58
C LYS A 90 7.12 8.82 17.79
N LEU A 91 6.15 8.75 16.89
CA LEU A 91 5.77 9.82 15.98
C LEU A 91 4.27 10.10 16.04
N VAL A 92 3.94 11.33 16.42
CA VAL A 92 2.55 11.77 16.60
C VAL A 92 2.29 12.95 15.68
N GLY A 93 1.63 12.70 14.55
CA GLY A 93 1.20 13.73 13.61
C GLY A 93 2.34 14.52 12.94
N GLY A 94 3.52 13.91 12.88
CA GLY A 94 4.68 14.50 12.22
C GLY A 94 4.46 14.68 10.72
N GLY A 95 5.15 15.66 10.12
CA GLY A 95 5.30 15.77 8.67
C GLY A 95 6.56 15.06 8.18
N ALA A 96 6.79 15.07 6.87
CA ALA A 96 7.99 14.48 6.25
C ALA A 96 9.30 15.02 6.87
N SER A 97 9.39 16.33 7.14
CA SER A 97 10.57 16.93 7.77
C SER A 97 10.84 16.38 9.19
N VAL A 98 9.81 15.97 9.92
CA VAL A 98 9.98 15.32 11.23
C VAL A 98 10.56 13.92 11.05
N LEU A 99 10.16 13.20 9.99
CA LEU A 99 10.75 11.90 9.64
C LEU A 99 12.24 12.02 9.31
N GLU A 100 12.61 13.00 8.49
CA GLU A 100 14.02 13.24 8.11
C GLU A 100 14.90 13.54 9.34
N MET A 101 14.37 14.28 10.30
CA MET A 101 15.08 14.55 11.56
C MET A 101 15.19 13.31 12.46
N GLN A 102 14.12 12.49 12.51
CA GLN A 102 14.05 11.31 13.38
C GLN A 102 14.85 10.12 12.83
N PHE A 103 14.81 9.91 11.52
CA PHE A 103 15.43 8.80 10.82
C PHE A 103 16.60 9.31 9.98
N LYS A 104 17.81 9.26 10.55
CA LYS A 104 19.03 9.65 9.80
C LYS A 104 19.19 8.78 8.56
N GLY A 105 19.44 9.41 7.42
CA GLY A 105 19.57 8.72 6.14
C GLY A 105 18.24 8.17 5.61
N LEU A 106 17.12 8.83 5.92
CA LEU A 106 15.82 8.49 5.34
C LEU A 106 15.87 8.63 3.82
N GLU A 107 15.63 7.53 3.13
CA GLU A 107 15.59 7.46 1.66
C GLU A 107 14.13 7.47 1.16
N ASP A 108 13.26 6.71 1.83
CA ASP A 108 11.84 6.63 1.52
C ASP A 108 11.00 6.28 2.77
N TRP A 109 9.69 6.43 2.70
CA TRP A 109 8.76 6.08 3.77
C TRP A 109 7.37 5.76 3.22
N ALA A 110 6.61 4.97 3.97
CA ALA A 110 5.22 4.69 3.66
C ALA A 110 4.40 4.42 4.91
N VAL A 111 3.14 4.83 4.89
CA VAL A 111 2.17 4.45 5.92
C VAL A 111 1.32 3.30 5.39
N VAL A 112 1.20 2.24 6.18
CA VAL A 112 0.50 1.01 5.79
C VAL A 112 -0.45 0.61 6.90
N ASP A 113 -1.71 0.33 6.57
CA ASP A 113 -2.60 -0.37 7.49
C ASP A 113 -2.53 -1.88 7.26
N ILE A 114 -2.49 -2.62 8.37
CA ILE A 114 -2.46 -4.07 8.39
C ILE A 114 -3.56 -4.57 9.31
N TRP A 115 -4.32 -5.54 8.81
CA TRP A 115 -5.37 -6.20 9.55
C TRP A 115 -5.21 -7.72 9.45
N ILE A 116 -5.00 -8.34 10.61
CA ILE A 116 -4.77 -9.78 10.77
C ILE A 116 -5.97 -10.36 11.53
N LYS A 117 -6.48 -11.49 11.07
CA LYS A 117 -7.46 -12.28 11.81
C LYS A 117 -6.71 -13.41 12.51
N GLY A 118 -6.52 -13.28 13.81
CA GLY A 118 -5.89 -14.31 14.64
C GLY A 118 -6.87 -15.40 15.05
N GLU A 119 -6.34 -16.42 15.72
CA GLU A 119 -7.13 -17.53 16.27
C GLU A 119 -8.13 -17.04 17.32
N GLY A 120 -9.32 -17.65 17.35
CA GLY A 120 -10.37 -17.32 18.32
C GLY A 120 -11.07 -15.97 18.06
N ASN A 121 -11.20 -15.55 16.80
CA ASN A 121 -11.87 -14.29 16.39
C ASN A 121 -11.19 -13.00 16.88
N ARG A 122 -9.92 -13.08 17.31
CA ARG A 122 -9.16 -11.89 17.68
C ARG A 122 -8.68 -11.17 16.42
N GLU A 123 -9.20 -9.98 16.18
CA GLU A 123 -8.74 -9.12 15.10
C GLU A 123 -7.66 -8.16 15.59
N ILE A 124 -6.52 -8.14 14.91
CA ILE A 124 -5.45 -7.17 15.15
C ILE A 124 -5.45 -6.19 13.99
N ARG A 125 -5.71 -4.90 14.28
CA ARG A 125 -5.59 -3.80 13.32
C ARG A 125 -4.50 -2.86 13.78
N ARG A 126 -3.58 -2.54 12.88
CA ARG A 126 -2.45 -1.66 13.18
C ARG A 126 -2.05 -0.85 11.96
N THR A 127 -1.73 0.41 12.18
CA THR A 127 -1.07 1.25 11.17
C THR A 127 0.42 1.25 11.46
N ILE A 128 1.25 1.04 10.44
CA ILE A 128 2.71 1.01 10.56
C ILE A 128 3.29 2.06 9.63
N LEU A 129 4.23 2.82 10.16
CA LEU A 129 5.12 3.67 9.38
C LEU A 129 6.35 2.83 9.03
N TYR A 130 6.50 2.48 7.77
CA TYR A 130 7.72 1.90 7.22
C TYR A 130 8.65 3.00 6.73
N VAL A 131 9.95 2.81 6.96
CA VAL A 131 11.01 3.72 6.51
C VAL A 131 12.09 2.91 5.80
N LEU A 132 12.61 3.46 4.71
CA LEU A 132 13.78 2.98 4.00
C LEU A 132 14.97 3.85 4.43
N ALA A 133 16.01 3.23 4.97
CA ALA A 133 17.22 3.94 5.35
C ALA A 133 18.43 3.01 5.31
N GLY A 134 19.45 3.38 4.54
CA GLY A 134 20.61 2.53 4.27
C GLY A 134 20.29 1.41 3.28
N GLY A 135 19.39 1.63 2.33
CA GLY A 135 18.94 0.62 1.37
C GLY A 135 18.06 -0.49 1.92
N GLU A 136 17.65 -0.43 3.19
CA GLU A 136 16.81 -1.45 3.82
C GLU A 136 15.52 -0.89 4.42
N TRP A 137 14.40 -1.55 4.10
CA TRP A 137 13.09 -1.25 4.68
C TRP A 137 13.01 -1.76 6.13
N LYS A 138 12.41 -0.96 7.01
CA LYS A 138 12.13 -1.34 8.40
C LYS A 138 10.87 -0.68 8.93
N ALA A 139 10.27 -1.28 9.96
CA ALA A 139 9.21 -0.64 10.72
C ALA A 139 9.80 0.50 11.57
N GLY A 140 9.49 1.75 11.20
CA GLY A 140 9.95 2.94 11.92
C GLY A 140 9.12 3.22 13.16
N ASP A 141 7.80 3.07 13.06
CA ASP A 141 6.85 3.21 14.17
C ASP A 141 5.54 2.46 13.90
N SER A 142 4.77 2.19 14.95
CA SER A 142 3.46 1.53 14.87
C SER A 142 2.43 2.27 15.71
N GLY A 143 1.19 2.29 15.23
CA GLY A 143 0.09 2.98 15.91
C GLY A 143 -1.22 2.88 15.15
N ARG A 144 -1.92 4.02 15.06
CA ARG A 144 -3.23 4.15 14.40
C ARG A 144 -3.32 5.46 13.63
N LEU A 145 -4.26 5.53 12.70
CA LEU A 145 -4.69 6.79 12.11
C LEU A 145 -5.72 7.46 13.05
N ALA A 146 -5.57 8.77 13.24
CA ALA A 146 -6.59 9.60 13.86
C ALA A 146 -7.74 9.85 12.87
N ASP A 147 -8.95 9.92 13.41
CA ASP A 147 -10.18 10.26 12.68
C ASP A 147 -10.17 11.73 12.19
#